data_AF-A0A2D3NX91-F1
#
_entry.id   AF-A0A2D3NX91-F1
#
_cell.length_a   1.000
_cell.length_b   1.000
_cell.length_c   1.000
_cell.angle_alpha   90.00
_cell.angle_beta   90.00
_cell.angle_gamma   90.00
#
_symmetry.space_group_name_H-M   'P 1'
#
loop_
_entity.id
_entity.type
_entity.pdbx_description
1 polymer ?
#
loop_
_entity_poly.entity_id
_entity_poly.type
_entity_poly.pdbx_seq_one_letter_code
_entity_poly.pdbx_strand_id
1 'polypeptide(L)'
;MKSFLALIILIFLTACTSARYDYYPENYKNSDISISASLIKILDGNSPLNYIRIYDLKNNYRNREKEPYYNVKILSSTIKINSNGKEYAINTKPDSDHIYVYDQGIIITGDFTAYIGKVQLDNGKIIDIPPLKFKKHIYVEKYNAVSDALNKGAQTKEIFSGTVEDYKKQKK
;
A
#
# COMPACT_ATOMS: atom_id res chain seq x y z
N MET A 1 13.01 -10.11 -45.91
CA MET A 1 13.57 -10.42 -44.57
C MET A 1 13.89 -9.18 -43.73
N LYS A 2 14.41 -8.07 -44.29
CA LYS A 2 14.73 -6.85 -43.51
C LYS A 2 13.50 -6.13 -42.89
N SER A 3 12.35 -6.08 -43.57
CA SER A 3 11.14 -5.43 -43.01
C SER A 3 10.47 -6.23 -41.89
N PHE A 4 10.60 -7.56 -41.89
CA PHE A 4 10.00 -8.42 -40.86
C PHE A 4 10.76 -8.34 -39.53
N LEU A 5 12.10 -8.21 -39.60
CA LEU A 5 12.94 -7.98 -38.41
C LEU A 5 12.68 -6.61 -37.77
N ALA A 6 12.45 -5.58 -38.59
CA ALA A 6 12.07 -4.25 -38.10
C ALA A 6 10.71 -4.26 -37.39
N LEU A 7 9.75 -5.05 -37.87
CA LEU A 7 8.43 -5.21 -37.23
C LEU A 7 8.53 -5.90 -35.87
N ILE A 8 9.38 -6.93 -35.75
CA ILE A 8 9.65 -7.62 -34.48
C ILE A 8 10.30 -6.68 -33.45
N ILE A 9 11.25 -5.85 -33.87
CA ILE A 9 11.88 -4.82 -33.01
C ILE A 9 10.84 -3.78 -32.56
N LEU A 10 9.89 -3.41 -33.42
CA LEU A 10 8.80 -2.47 -33.08
C LEU A 10 7.86 -3.02 -32.00
N ILE A 11 7.63 -4.34 -31.97
CA ILE A 11 6.77 -5.00 -30.96
C ILE A 11 7.44 -4.99 -29.57
N PHE A 12 8.77 -5.00 -29.48
CA PHE A 12 9.49 -4.89 -28.19
C PHE A 12 9.61 -3.47 -27.66
N LEU A 13 9.22 -2.46 -28.46
CA LEU A 13 9.16 -1.05 -28.04
C LEU A 13 7.82 -0.70 -27.35
N THR A 14 6.99 -1.68 -27.02
CA THR A 14 5.74 -1.50 -26.27
C THR A 14 6.02 -0.84 -24.92
N ALA A 15 5.22 0.17 -24.58
CA ALA A 15 5.34 0.87 -23.31
C ALA A 15 5.23 -0.11 -22.12
N CYS A 16 6.28 -0.18 -21.28
CA CYS A 16 6.26 -1.00 -20.07
C CYS A 16 5.39 -0.28 -19.03
N THR A 17 4.34 -0.95 -18.55
CA THR A 17 3.46 -0.44 -17.50
C THR A 17 3.73 -1.20 -16.22
N SER A 18 4.21 -0.50 -15.19
CA SER A 18 4.26 -1.04 -13.83
C SER A 18 3.04 -0.56 -13.05
N ALA A 19 2.45 -1.43 -12.23
CA ALA A 19 1.36 -1.08 -11.33
C ALA A 19 1.66 -1.65 -9.94
N ARG A 20 1.59 -0.79 -8.93
CA ARG A 20 1.73 -1.16 -7.51
C ARG A 20 0.44 -0.85 -6.78
N TYR A 21 0.02 -1.76 -5.91
CA TYR A 21 -1.20 -1.68 -5.13
C TYR A 21 -0.87 -1.70 -3.65
N ASP A 22 -1.54 -0.85 -2.89
CA ASP A 22 -1.52 -0.78 -1.43
C ASP A 22 -2.88 -0.25 -0.95
N TYR A 23 -3.10 -0.26 0.36
CA TYR A 23 -4.29 0.32 0.98
C TYR A 23 -3.92 1.47 1.91
N TYR A 24 -4.73 2.52 1.86
CA TYR A 24 -4.63 3.66 2.77
C TYR A 24 -6.01 3.99 3.35
N PRO A 25 -6.08 4.41 4.62
CA PRO A 25 -7.33 4.87 5.21
C PRO A 25 -7.70 6.25 4.64
N GLU A 26 -8.88 6.38 4.04
CA GLU A 26 -9.33 7.65 3.45
C GLU A 26 -9.72 8.69 4.51
N ASN A 27 -10.07 8.22 5.72
CA ASN A 27 -10.68 9.00 6.79
C ASN A 27 -9.76 9.24 7.99
N TYR A 28 -8.44 9.08 7.84
CA TYR A 28 -7.51 9.20 8.96
C TYR A 28 -6.20 9.89 8.58
N LYS A 29 -5.83 10.88 9.39
CA LYS A 29 -4.54 11.56 9.38
C LYS A 29 -4.13 11.83 10.81
N ASN A 30 -2.85 11.64 11.11
CA ASN A 30 -2.28 11.88 12.42
C ASN A 30 -0.85 12.41 12.24
N SER A 31 -0.39 13.27 13.14
CA SER A 31 0.95 13.89 13.08
C SER A 31 2.05 13.00 13.65
N ASP A 32 1.71 12.03 14.49
CA ASP A 32 2.65 11.13 15.17
C ASP A 32 2.79 9.79 14.46
N ILE A 33 1.72 9.29 13.83
CA ILE A 33 1.72 7.97 13.16
C ILE A 33 1.17 8.01 11.74
N SER A 34 1.62 7.05 10.92
CA SER A 34 0.93 6.67 9.68
C SER A 34 0.39 5.26 9.77
N ILE A 35 -0.71 5.00 9.06
CA ILE A 35 -1.34 3.69 8.98
C ILE A 35 -1.56 3.36 7.51
N SER A 36 -1.10 2.19 7.09
CA SER A 36 -1.28 1.67 5.74
C SER A 36 -1.48 0.15 5.78
N ALA A 37 -1.87 -0.44 4.65
CA ALA A 37 -1.97 -1.89 4.53
C ALA A 37 -1.37 -2.34 3.20
N SER A 38 -0.72 -3.51 3.19
CA SER A 38 -0.05 -4.04 2.01
C SER A 38 -0.62 -5.38 1.58
N LEU A 39 -0.43 -5.73 0.32
CA LEU A 39 -0.89 -6.98 -0.29
C LEU A 39 0.21 -8.04 -0.22
N ILE A 40 -0.15 -9.32 -0.39
CA ILE A 40 0.85 -10.40 -0.50
C ILE A 40 1.74 -10.19 -1.73
N LYS A 41 1.12 -9.78 -2.85
CA LYS A 41 1.79 -9.39 -4.09
C LYS A 41 1.34 -7.99 -4.47
N ILE A 42 2.15 -6.99 -4.17
CA ILE A 42 1.85 -5.58 -4.47
C ILE A 42 1.71 -5.27 -5.97
N LEU A 43 2.16 -6.17 -6.86
CA LEU A 43 2.02 -6.01 -8.32
C LEU A 43 0.73 -6.64 -8.88
N ASP A 44 -0.04 -7.33 -8.03
CA ASP A 44 -1.29 -7.99 -8.40
C ASP A 44 -2.46 -7.35 -7.64
N GLY A 45 -3.30 -6.61 -8.37
CA GLY A 45 -4.44 -5.91 -7.81
C GLY A 45 -5.52 -6.83 -7.22
N ASN A 46 -5.48 -8.14 -7.50
CA ASN A 46 -6.37 -9.13 -6.90
C ASN A 46 -5.73 -9.84 -5.70
N SER A 47 -4.48 -9.51 -5.36
CA SER A 47 -3.79 -10.14 -4.26
C SER A 47 -4.48 -9.83 -2.91
N PRO A 48 -4.56 -10.81 -2.00
CA PRO A 48 -5.14 -10.59 -0.68
C PRO A 48 -4.35 -9.57 0.15
N LEU A 49 -5.06 -8.90 1.05
CA LEU A 49 -4.49 -8.12 2.15
C LEU A 49 -3.56 -9.00 2.97
N ASN A 50 -2.30 -8.61 3.07
CA ASN A 50 -1.29 -9.28 3.86
C ASN A 50 -1.36 -8.81 5.32
N TYR A 51 -1.11 -7.52 5.54
CA TYR A 51 -1.09 -6.92 6.87
C TYR A 51 -1.54 -5.46 6.84
N ILE A 52 -1.94 -4.97 8.01
CA ILE A 52 -2.03 -3.54 8.31
C ILE A 52 -0.79 -3.16 9.12
N ARG A 53 -0.13 -2.06 8.77
CA ARG A 53 1.05 -1.52 9.46
C ARG A 53 0.72 -0.17 10.07
N ILE A 54 1.18 0.02 11.31
CA ILE A 54 1.10 1.27 12.04
C ILE A 54 2.53 1.73 12.27
N TYR A 55 2.87 2.95 11.86
CA TYR A 55 4.25 3.39 11.81
C TYR A 55 4.42 4.71 12.55
N ASP A 56 5.35 4.73 13.50
CA ASP A 56 5.77 5.98 14.16
C ASP A 56 6.53 6.85 13.15
N LEU A 57 6.00 8.04 12.87
CA LEU A 57 6.56 8.97 11.88
C LEU A 57 7.93 9.51 12.29
N LYS A 58 8.31 9.45 13.57
CA LYS A 58 9.65 9.81 14.04
C LYS A 58 10.75 8.97 13.37
N ASN A 59 10.43 7.73 12.99
CA ASN A 59 11.35 6.87 12.25
C ASN A 59 11.77 7.45 10.88
N ASN A 60 11.03 8.39 10.29
CA ASN A 60 11.42 9.07 9.05
C ASN A 60 12.69 9.91 9.20
N TYR A 61 12.95 10.38 10.42
CA TYR A 61 14.04 11.31 10.72
C TYR A 61 15.09 10.70 11.67
N ARG A 62 14.92 9.43 12.07
CA ARG A 62 15.85 8.77 12.98
C ARG A 62 17.21 8.58 12.33
N ASN A 63 18.28 8.79 13.10
CA ASN A 63 19.58 8.31 12.71
C ASN A 63 19.63 6.78 12.90
N ARG A 64 19.55 6.02 11.80
CA ARG A 64 19.46 4.55 11.85
C ARG A 64 20.69 3.87 12.46
N GLU A 65 21.84 4.55 12.54
CA GLU A 65 23.07 4.02 13.12
C GLU A 65 23.13 4.23 14.65
N LYS A 66 22.43 5.25 15.17
CA LYS A 66 22.53 5.68 16.56
C LYS A 66 21.25 5.49 17.37
N GLU A 67 20.10 5.51 16.70
CA GLU A 67 18.80 5.48 17.34
C GLU A 67 18.08 4.15 17.06
N PRO A 68 17.46 3.54 18.08
CA PRO A 68 16.63 2.37 17.88
C PRO A 68 15.45 2.70 16.97
N TYR A 69 14.79 1.66 16.46
CA TYR A 69 13.53 1.83 15.76
C TYR A 69 12.45 2.19 16.79
N TYR A 70 11.67 3.24 16.51
CA TYR A 70 10.56 3.66 17.36
C TYR A 70 9.35 2.76 17.08
N ASN A 71 8.99 1.94 18.06
CA ASN A 71 7.94 0.95 17.91
C ASN A 71 6.57 1.55 18.23
N VAL A 72 5.54 0.91 17.69
CA VAL A 72 4.15 1.16 18.04
C VAL A 72 3.56 -0.14 18.56
N LYS A 73 3.05 -0.11 19.78
CA LYS A 73 2.39 -1.25 20.40
C LYS A 73 0.88 -1.16 20.19
N ILE A 74 0.29 -2.19 19.61
CA ILE A 74 -1.16 -2.33 19.53
C ILE A 74 -1.66 -2.86 20.88
N LEU A 75 -2.57 -2.14 21.52
CA LEU A 75 -3.03 -2.48 22.87
C LEU A 75 -4.16 -3.53 22.87
N SER A 76 -4.84 -3.70 21.74
CA SER A 76 -5.90 -4.70 21.59
C SER A 76 -5.28 -6.04 21.20
N SER A 77 -5.57 -7.13 21.93
CA SER A 77 -5.14 -8.50 21.57
C SER A 77 -5.82 -9.06 20.32
N THR A 78 -6.99 -8.50 20.00
CA THR A 78 -7.80 -8.86 18.84
C THR A 78 -8.40 -7.57 18.28
N ILE A 79 -8.38 -7.42 16.96
CA ILE A 79 -9.07 -6.33 16.27
C ILE A 79 -10.20 -6.89 15.40
N LYS A 80 -11.10 -6.01 14.97
CA LYS A 80 -12.15 -6.36 14.01
C LYS A 80 -11.85 -5.78 12.63
N ILE A 81 -12.07 -6.56 11.59
CA ILE A 81 -12.14 -6.07 10.20
C ILE A 81 -13.52 -6.41 9.63
N ASN A 82 -14.17 -5.43 9.00
CA ASN A 82 -15.36 -5.66 8.19
C ASN A 82 -15.00 -5.47 6.71
N SER A 83 -15.29 -6.46 5.89
CA SER A 83 -15.16 -6.35 4.43
C SER A 83 -16.35 -7.04 3.76
N ASN A 84 -17.00 -6.34 2.84
CA ASN A 84 -18.19 -6.82 2.11
C ASN A 84 -19.27 -7.43 3.01
N GLY A 85 -19.57 -6.79 4.15
CA GLY A 85 -20.60 -7.24 5.09
C GLY A 85 -20.20 -8.44 5.96
N LYS A 86 -19.00 -8.98 5.78
CA LYS A 86 -18.44 -10.03 6.64
C LYS A 86 -17.50 -9.44 7.67
N GLU A 87 -17.64 -9.87 8.91
CA GLU A 87 -16.76 -9.50 10.02
C GLU A 87 -15.71 -10.59 10.29
N TYR A 88 -14.51 -10.15 10.62
CA TYR A 88 -13.35 -10.97 10.91
C TYR A 88 -12.73 -10.51 12.23
N ALA A 89 -12.44 -11.45 13.13
CA ALA A 89 -11.62 -11.22 14.30
C ALA A 89 -10.16 -11.56 13.94
N ILE A 90 -9.25 -10.60 14.10
CA ILE A 90 -7.83 -10.76 13.77
C ILE A 90 -7.02 -10.67 15.06
N ASN A 91 -6.30 -11.71 15.41
CA ASN A 91 -5.40 -11.66 16.56
C ASN A 91 -4.20 -10.76 16.25
N THR A 92 -3.82 -9.92 17.21
CA THR A 92 -2.61 -9.10 17.09
C THR A 92 -1.44 -9.87 17.69
N LYS A 93 -0.23 -9.53 17.24
CA LYS A 93 0.99 -10.03 17.88
C LYS A 93 1.43 -9.03 18.93
N PRO A 94 1.79 -9.47 20.15
CA PRO A 94 2.41 -8.59 21.13
C PRO A 94 3.63 -7.88 20.53
N ASP A 95 3.79 -6.60 20.88
CA ASP A 95 4.95 -5.77 20.52
C ASP A 95 5.27 -5.73 19.02
N SER A 96 4.25 -5.92 18.18
CA SER A 96 4.35 -5.75 16.72
C SER A 96 3.60 -4.51 16.27
N ASP A 97 4.22 -3.78 15.35
CA ASP A 97 3.62 -2.65 14.63
C ASP A 97 2.80 -3.12 13.39
N HIS A 98 2.68 -4.44 13.20
CA HIS A 98 1.94 -5.10 12.13
C HIS A 98 0.77 -5.95 12.67
N ILE A 99 -0.35 -5.89 11.97
CA ILE A 99 -1.51 -6.77 12.15
C ILE A 99 -1.55 -7.71 10.94
N TYR A 100 -1.08 -8.94 11.11
CA TYR A 100 -1.02 -9.95 10.05
C TYR A 100 -2.40 -10.57 9.84
N VAL A 101 -2.99 -10.32 8.66
CA VAL A 101 -4.33 -10.78 8.29
C VAL A 101 -4.25 -12.10 7.53
N TYR A 102 -3.45 -12.14 6.46
CA TYR A 102 -3.34 -13.32 5.59
C TYR A 102 -2.77 -14.54 6.32
N ASP A 103 -1.80 -14.34 7.21
CA ASP A 103 -1.18 -15.38 8.03
C ASP A 103 -2.21 -16.16 8.89
N GLN A 104 -3.39 -15.58 9.13
CA GLN A 104 -4.47 -16.20 9.89
C GLN A 104 -5.50 -16.91 8.99
N GLY A 105 -5.19 -17.08 7.69
CA GLY A 105 -6.08 -17.73 6.72
C GLY A 105 -7.24 -16.85 6.24
N ILE A 106 -7.19 -15.54 6.51
CA ILE A 106 -8.27 -14.60 6.19
C ILE A 106 -7.97 -13.91 4.86
N ILE A 107 -8.90 -14.03 3.91
CA ILE A 107 -8.76 -13.51 2.56
C ILE A 107 -9.62 -12.27 2.37
N ILE A 108 -8.99 -11.11 2.20
CA ILE A 108 -9.64 -9.82 1.91
C ILE A 108 -9.01 -9.23 0.66
N THR A 109 -9.80 -9.05 -0.39
CA THR A 109 -9.32 -8.52 -1.69
C THR A 109 -9.98 -7.20 -2.07
N GLY A 110 -11.02 -6.77 -1.35
CA GLY A 110 -11.72 -5.50 -1.57
C GLY A 110 -11.37 -4.44 -0.52
N ASP A 111 -12.06 -3.31 -0.60
CA ASP A 111 -12.03 -2.31 0.46
C ASP A 111 -12.56 -2.89 1.78
N PHE A 112 -12.12 -2.31 2.89
CA PHE A 112 -12.48 -2.82 4.22
C PHE A 112 -12.46 -1.71 5.27
N THR A 113 -13.15 -1.95 6.39
CA THR A 113 -13.08 -1.11 7.59
C THR A 113 -12.37 -1.87 8.69
N ALA A 114 -11.35 -1.28 9.32
CA ALA A 114 -10.65 -1.86 10.45
C ALA A 114 -10.93 -1.09 11.75
N TYR A 115 -11.14 -1.83 12.83
CA TYR A 115 -11.39 -1.32 14.18
C TYR A 115 -10.19 -1.70 15.06
N ILE A 116 -9.13 -0.86 15.02
CA ILE A 116 -7.84 -1.16 15.66
C ILE A 116 -7.89 -0.92 17.18
N GLY A 117 -8.66 0.07 17.62
CA GLY A 117 -8.72 0.48 19.03
C GLY A 117 -7.58 1.41 19.38
N LYS A 118 -6.79 1.08 20.41
CA LYS A 118 -5.73 1.97 20.90
C LYS A 118 -4.34 1.45 20.55
N VAL A 119 -3.42 2.38 20.34
CA VAL A 119 -1.99 2.10 20.19
C VAL A 119 -1.18 2.94 21.17
N GLN A 120 0.01 2.47 21.52
CA GLN A 120 0.95 3.15 22.40
C GLN A 120 2.29 3.32 21.69
N LEU A 121 2.82 4.55 21.69
CA LEU A 121 4.18 4.86 21.24
C LEU A 121 5.20 4.58 22.36
N ASP A 122 6.48 4.45 22.01
CA ASP A 122 7.56 4.20 22.97
C ASP A 122 7.68 5.24 24.09
N ASN A 123 7.27 6.49 23.84
CA ASN A 123 7.23 7.55 24.86
C ASN A 123 6.03 7.42 25.82
N GLY A 124 5.25 6.34 25.74
CA GLY A 124 4.08 6.07 26.56
C GLY A 124 2.79 6.74 26.06
N LYS A 125 2.85 7.61 25.05
CA LYS A 125 1.66 8.28 24.48
C LYS A 125 0.71 7.26 23.89
N ILE A 126 -0.55 7.33 24.32
CA ILE A 126 -1.64 6.49 23.80
C ILE A 126 -2.42 7.28 22.75
N ILE A 127 -2.68 6.65 21.61
CA ILE A 127 -3.48 7.21 20.52
C ILE A 127 -4.70 6.31 20.31
N ASP A 128 -5.89 6.91 20.35
CA ASP A 128 -7.14 6.24 20.00
C ASP A 128 -7.33 6.27 18.48
N ILE A 129 -7.52 5.09 17.88
CA ILE A 129 -7.69 4.91 16.44
C ILE A 129 -9.18 4.70 16.17
N PRO A 130 -9.87 5.67 15.53
CA PRO A 130 -11.26 5.49 15.13
C PRO A 130 -11.36 4.39 14.07
N PRO A 131 -12.58 3.91 13.75
CA PRO A 131 -12.77 3.00 12.62
C PRO A 131 -12.18 3.57 11.32
N LEU A 132 -11.31 2.80 10.68
CA LEU A 132 -10.56 3.21 9.50
C LEU A 132 -11.12 2.58 8.24
N LYS A 133 -11.47 3.39 7.24
CA LYS A 133 -11.95 2.96 5.92
C LYS A 133 -10.79 2.87 4.95
N PHE A 134 -10.29 1.66 4.74
CA PHE A 134 -9.19 1.41 3.81
C PHE A 134 -9.69 1.28 2.38
N LYS A 135 -9.11 2.12 1.51
CA LYS A 135 -9.33 2.10 0.07
C LYS A 135 -8.11 1.57 -0.64
N LYS A 136 -8.32 0.70 -1.63
CA LYS A 136 -7.23 0.23 -2.50
C LYS A 136 -6.75 1.36 -3.40
N HIS A 137 -5.46 1.64 -3.34
CA HIS A 137 -4.76 2.58 -4.20
C HIS A 137 -3.96 1.84 -5.25
N ILE A 138 -3.76 2.49 -6.39
CA ILE A 138 -2.90 2.04 -7.47
C ILE A 138 -1.96 3.17 -7.85
N TYR A 139 -0.68 2.83 -7.93
CA TYR A 139 0.36 3.65 -8.49
C TYR A 139 0.81 3.03 -9.81
N VAL A 140 0.66 3.77 -10.91
CA VAL A 140 0.99 3.30 -12.26
C VAL A 140 2.08 4.16 -12.85
N GLU A 141 3.13 3.52 -13.34
CA GLU A 141 4.16 4.17 -14.14
C GLU A 141 4.14 3.56 -15.54
N LYS A 142 4.02 4.41 -16.55
CA LYS A 142 4.22 3.98 -17.93
C LYS A 142 5.53 4.55 -18.45
N TYR A 143 6.33 3.66 -19.01
CA TYR A 143 7.59 3.98 -19.66
C TYR A 143 7.45 3.72 -21.15
N ASN A 144 7.74 4.71 -21.99
CA ASN A 144 7.78 4.53 -23.43
C ASN A 144 9.23 4.69 -23.90
N ALA A 145 9.83 3.55 -24.28
CA ALA A 145 11.23 3.48 -24.69
C ALA A 145 11.53 4.33 -25.95
N VAL A 146 10.55 4.49 -26.84
CA VAL A 146 10.71 5.29 -28.07
C VAL A 146 10.70 6.78 -27.75
N SER A 147 9.74 7.23 -26.94
CA SER A 147 9.69 8.65 -26.57
C SER A 147 10.88 9.03 -25.70
N ASP A 148 11.29 8.18 -24.76
CA ASP A 148 12.46 8.46 -23.91
C ASP A 148 13.78 8.45 -24.70
N ALA A 149 13.92 7.62 -25.74
CA ALA A 149 15.08 7.62 -26.63
C ALA A 149 15.13 8.86 -27.56
N LEU A 150 13.96 9.38 -27.97
CA LEU A 150 13.84 10.55 -28.85
C LEU A 150 13.89 11.87 -28.07
N ASN A 151 13.45 11.89 -26.82
CA ASN A 151 13.46 13.05 -25.93
C ASN A 151 14.80 13.12 -25.19
N LYS A 152 15.79 13.77 -25.80
CA LYS A 152 17.17 14.04 -25.31
C LYS A 152 17.31 14.37 -23.80
N GLY A 153 17.10 13.41 -22.91
CA GLY A 153 17.16 13.54 -21.46
C GLY A 153 15.85 13.90 -20.73
N ALA A 154 14.71 14.05 -21.41
CA ALA A 154 13.42 14.30 -20.75
C ALA A 154 12.59 13.01 -20.70
N GLN A 155 12.60 12.32 -19.55
CA GLN A 155 11.76 11.13 -19.34
C GLN A 155 10.28 11.50 -19.42
N THR A 156 9.59 10.92 -20.40
CA THR A 156 8.14 11.02 -20.56
C THR A 156 7.48 9.94 -19.71
N LYS A 157 7.45 10.18 -18.39
CA LYS A 157 6.82 9.27 -17.44
C LYS A 157 5.38 9.71 -17.18
N GLU A 158 4.42 8.95 -17.69
CA GLU A 158 3.04 9.09 -17.22
C GLU A 158 2.93 8.40 -15.86
N ILE A 159 2.52 9.17 -14.85
CA ILE A 159 2.31 8.69 -13.49
C ILE A 159 0.84 8.87 -13.12
N PHE A 160 0.20 7.78 -12.72
CA PHE A 160 -1.06 7.86 -11.99
C PHE A 160 -0.83 7.43 -10.54
N SER A 161 -1.42 8.16 -9.60
CA SER A 161 -1.49 7.77 -8.19
C SER A 161 -2.87 8.15 -7.66
N GLY A 162 -3.59 7.19 -7.11
CA GLY A 162 -4.93 7.41 -6.60
C GLY A 162 -5.64 6.11 -6.27
N THR A 163 -6.94 6.18 -6.01
CA THR A 163 -7.74 4.97 -5.77
C THR A 163 -7.86 4.13 -7.04
N VAL A 164 -8.05 2.82 -6.89
CA VAL A 164 -8.34 1.92 -8.02
C VAL A 164 -9.64 2.32 -8.73
N GLU A 165 -10.61 2.88 -8.00
CA GLU A 165 -11.84 3.39 -8.58
C GLU A 165 -11.58 4.59 -9.51
N ASP A 166 -10.76 5.55 -9.08
CA ASP A 166 -10.43 6.73 -9.89
C ASP A 166 -9.61 6.37 -11.12
N TYR A 167 -8.69 5.43 -11.00
CA TYR A 167 -7.95 4.89 -12.14
C TYR A 167 -8.88 4.27 -13.19
N LYS A 168 -9.89 3.51 -12.74
CA LYS A 168 -10.89 2.91 -13.63
C LYS A 168 -11.76 3.96 -14.31
N LYS A 169 -12.09 5.07 -13.63
CA LYS A 169 -12.85 6.19 -14.22
C LYS A 169 -12.06 6.91 -15.31
N GLN A 170 -10.75 7.12 -15.13
CA GLN A 170 -9.90 7.77 -16.14
C GLN A 170 -9.66 6.91 -17.39
N LYS A 171 -9.85 5.59 -17.30
CA LYS A 171 -9.73 4.65 -18.44
C LYS A 171 -11.01 4.47 -19.25
N LYS A 172 -12.15 5.00 -18.78
CA LYS A 172 -13.42 4.98 -19.51
C LYS A 172 -13.49 6.17 -20.45
#